data_AF-A0A4P8TJ46-F1
#
_entry.id   AF-A0A4P8TJ46-F1
#
_cell.length_a   1.000
_cell.length_b   1.000
_cell.length_c   1.000
_cell.angle_alpha   90.00
_cell.angle_beta   90.00
_cell.angle_gamma   90.00
#
_symmetry.space_group_name_H-M   'P 1'
#
loop_
_entity.id
_entity.type
_entity.pdbx_description
1 polymer ?
#
loop_
_entity_poly.entity_id
_entity_poly.type
_entity_poly.pdbx_seq_one_letter_code
_entity_poly.pdbx_strand_id
1 'polypeptide(L)'
;MKRGEFRDRFELIRATARAPMRTVRHRSIRDARGNTWRQLDELSQQGVLVRLAHGVCTAPPDGRDGRDGRTRTPGLEASGPALATPRYGDRRVALMGIGAARFHGAIPRALGSTTAAVPLQGIRPVRLATGTAHFVGREMERLDVTPESTELGTGFVTTPEQTVVDLLQRPGQGEAEDEALRAVPSCPRASIPRCSRPSSTTPRVYVGRPAELSISWVVFFGGTALSRTYLTDLRLSEDVGLICTSDRASTAARIEEAILRGLRRSIGRTTFTPSLTELRRADHSVLDVGGVRIQLQLLCAVGHPSWPTATSTRHRRYADAPAASLRTLIGSAFVATDRTHASPTPTSRGRSPRISGCRPSVTSAALASPPRRP
;
A
#
# COMPACT_ATOMS: atom_id res chain seq x y z
N MET A 1 -33.44 19.76 -40.15
CA MET A 1 -32.11 19.16 -39.89
C MET A 1 -31.55 18.63 -41.20
N LYS A 2 -30.40 19.12 -41.66
CA LYS A 2 -29.85 18.71 -42.99
C LYS A 2 -29.23 17.31 -42.87
N ARG A 3 -29.35 16.46 -43.91
CA ARG A 3 -28.84 15.07 -43.92
C ARG A 3 -27.37 14.91 -43.49
N GLY A 4 -26.52 15.91 -43.76
CA GLY A 4 -25.11 15.91 -43.36
C GLY A 4 -24.88 16.09 -41.85
N GLU A 5 -25.69 16.92 -41.20
CA GLU A 5 -25.59 17.22 -39.76
C GLU A 5 -25.98 16.02 -38.88
N PHE A 6 -26.95 15.22 -39.34
CA PHE A 6 -27.34 13.99 -38.67
C PHE A 6 -26.24 12.92 -38.72
N ARG A 7 -25.57 12.79 -39.87
CA ARG A 7 -24.43 11.87 -40.04
C ARG A 7 -23.27 12.26 -39.12
N ASP A 8 -22.94 13.54 -39.02
CA ASP A 8 -21.86 14.04 -38.18
C ASP A 8 -22.14 13.81 -36.69
N ARG A 9 -23.38 14.03 -36.22
CA ARG A 9 -23.80 13.72 -34.85
C ARG A 9 -23.69 12.23 -34.52
N PHE A 10 -24.09 11.36 -35.45
CA PHE A 10 -24.02 9.90 -35.23
C PHE A 10 -22.59 9.37 -35.19
N GLU A 11 -21.70 9.93 -36.02
CA GLU A 11 -20.26 9.65 -35.96
C GLU A 11 -19.65 10.09 -34.62
N LEU A 12 -20.07 11.24 -34.06
CA LEU A 12 -19.61 11.67 -32.73
C LEU A 12 -20.03 10.72 -31.62
N ILE A 13 -21.26 10.22 -31.66
CA ILE A 13 -21.75 9.23 -30.68
C ILE A 13 -20.93 7.95 -30.80
N ARG A 14 -20.72 7.44 -32.02
CA ARG A 14 -19.91 6.24 -32.27
C ARG A 14 -18.45 6.43 -31.86
N ALA A 15 -17.86 7.58 -32.15
CA ALA A 15 -16.50 7.92 -31.75
C ALA A 15 -16.37 7.95 -30.22
N THR A 16 -17.36 8.53 -29.54
CA THR A 16 -17.40 8.55 -28.07
C THR A 16 -17.55 7.14 -27.49
N ALA A 17 -18.45 6.33 -28.05
CA ALA A 17 -18.66 4.95 -27.61
C ALA A 17 -17.46 4.02 -27.86
N ARG A 18 -16.59 4.34 -28.82
CA ARG A 18 -15.35 3.61 -29.11
C ARG A 18 -14.13 4.17 -28.39
N ALA A 19 -14.23 5.36 -27.80
CA ALA A 19 -13.14 5.94 -27.03
C ALA A 19 -12.83 5.06 -25.80
N PRO A 20 -11.60 5.09 -25.27
CA PRO A 20 -11.28 4.36 -24.06
C PRO A 20 -12.17 4.80 -22.89
N MET A 21 -12.69 3.83 -22.13
CA MET A 21 -13.75 4.01 -21.15
C MET A 21 -14.97 4.81 -21.66
N ARG A 22 -15.23 4.75 -22.98
CA ARG A 22 -16.35 5.41 -23.68
C ARG A 22 -16.44 6.91 -23.43
N THR A 23 -15.31 7.54 -23.08
CA THR A 23 -15.25 8.91 -22.56
C THR A 23 -14.39 9.79 -23.45
N VAL A 24 -14.85 11.01 -23.70
CA VAL A 24 -14.15 12.02 -24.48
C VAL A 24 -14.11 13.35 -23.76
N ARG A 25 -13.05 14.13 -24.03
CA ARG A 25 -12.92 15.51 -23.57
C ARG A 25 -13.16 16.45 -24.74
N HIS A 26 -13.94 17.50 -24.52
CA HIS A 26 -14.30 18.46 -25.57
C HIS A 26 -13.06 19.06 -26.27
N ARG A 27 -11.98 19.28 -25.50
CA ARG A 27 -10.72 19.85 -26.01
C ARG A 27 -9.80 18.85 -26.73
N SER A 28 -9.98 17.53 -26.56
CA SER A 28 -9.11 16.53 -27.18
C SER A 28 -9.58 16.12 -28.57
N ILE A 29 -10.83 16.39 -28.93
CA ILE A 29 -11.33 16.09 -30.27
C ILE A 29 -10.81 17.16 -31.23
N ARG A 30 -9.81 16.78 -32.04
CA ARG A 30 -9.26 17.63 -33.11
C ARG A 30 -10.32 17.82 -34.16
N ASP A 31 -10.71 19.08 -34.35
CA ASP A 31 -11.77 19.45 -35.27
C ASP A 31 -11.19 19.74 -36.66
N ALA A 32 -11.68 19.04 -37.68
CA ALA A 32 -11.46 19.42 -39.09
C ALA A 32 -12.55 20.39 -39.60
N ARG A 33 -13.65 20.57 -38.84
CA ARG A 33 -14.82 21.38 -39.22
C ARG A 33 -15.41 22.06 -37.97
N GLY A 34 -14.74 23.11 -37.51
CA GLY A 34 -14.98 23.82 -36.25
C GLY A 34 -16.44 23.89 -35.76
N ASN A 35 -16.75 23.09 -34.73
CA ASN A 35 -17.76 23.27 -33.66
C ASN A 35 -18.14 21.94 -32.96
N THR A 36 -17.27 20.93 -32.95
CA THR A 36 -17.53 19.62 -32.34
C THR A 36 -17.92 19.70 -30.86
N TRP A 37 -17.35 20.64 -30.11
CA TRP A 37 -17.68 20.82 -28.69
C TRP A 37 -19.13 21.27 -28.45
N ARG A 38 -19.74 22.08 -29.35
CA ARG A 38 -21.15 22.48 -29.25
C ARG A 38 -22.06 21.28 -29.49
N GLN A 39 -21.73 20.47 -30.49
CA GLN A 39 -22.48 19.25 -30.80
C GLN A 39 -22.46 18.26 -29.63
N LEU A 40 -21.32 18.09 -28.94
CA LEU A 40 -21.24 17.24 -27.74
C LEU A 40 -22.05 17.79 -26.57
N ASP A 41 -22.05 19.11 -26.37
CA ASP A 41 -22.83 19.74 -25.30
C ASP A 41 -24.34 19.60 -25.58
N GLU A 42 -24.76 19.84 -26.82
CA GLU A 42 -26.14 19.60 -27.27
C GLU A 42 -26.54 18.12 -27.11
N LEU A 43 -25.70 17.17 -27.49
CA LEU A 43 -25.95 15.74 -27.29
C LEU A 43 -26.05 15.37 -25.81
N SER A 44 -25.29 16.05 -24.94
CA SER A 44 -25.37 15.87 -23.48
C SER A 44 -26.66 16.47 -22.92
N GLN A 45 -27.07 17.66 -23.38
CA GLN A 45 -28.33 18.31 -23.00
C GLN A 45 -29.55 17.51 -23.47
N GLN A 46 -29.46 16.84 -24.63
CA GLN A 46 -30.49 15.97 -25.19
C GLN A 46 -30.53 14.57 -24.54
N GLY A 47 -29.65 14.30 -23.57
CA GLY A 47 -29.56 13.00 -22.88
C GLY A 47 -29.03 11.88 -23.76
N VAL A 48 -28.36 12.17 -24.87
CA VAL A 48 -27.73 11.15 -25.73
C VAL A 48 -26.36 10.76 -25.18
N LEU A 49 -25.63 11.73 -24.64
CA LEU A 49 -24.38 11.53 -23.90
C LEU A 49 -24.59 11.90 -22.44
N VAL A 50 -23.79 11.31 -21.55
CA VAL A 50 -23.81 11.64 -20.12
C VAL A 50 -22.65 12.56 -19.80
N ARG A 51 -22.93 13.72 -19.20
CA ARG A 51 -21.89 14.65 -18.74
C ARG A 51 -21.31 14.15 -17.41
N LEU A 52 -20.06 13.71 -17.43
CA LEU A 52 -19.33 13.31 -16.21
C LEU A 52 -18.87 14.53 -15.43
N ALA A 53 -18.25 15.48 -16.13
CA ALA A 53 -17.77 16.75 -15.57
C ALA A 53 -17.79 17.84 -16.64
N HIS A 54 -17.45 19.07 -16.27
CA HIS A 54 -17.35 20.16 -17.23
C HIS A 54 -16.35 19.84 -18.36
N GLY A 55 -16.85 19.77 -19.59
CA GLY A 55 -16.05 19.49 -20.79
C GLY A 55 -15.64 18.03 -20.97
N VAL A 56 -16.22 17.09 -20.21
CA VAL A 56 -15.99 15.65 -20.34
C VAL A 56 -17.33 14.91 -20.34
N CYS A 57 -17.57 14.14 -21.39
CA CYS A 57 -18.79 13.37 -21.57
C CYS A 57 -18.46 11.91 -21.91
N THR A 58 -19.39 11.02 -21.57
CA THR A 58 -19.31 9.59 -21.85
C THR A 58 -20.53 9.13 -22.62
N ALA A 59 -20.35 8.13 -23.47
CA ALA A 59 -21.48 7.40 -24.04
C ALA A 59 -22.10 6.48 -22.96
N PRO A 60 -23.44 6.37 -22.89
CA PRO A 60 -24.11 5.49 -21.93
C PRO A 60 -23.71 4.01 -22.09
N PRO A 61 -23.73 3.22 -20.99
CA PRO A 61 -23.54 1.77 -21.03
C PRO A 61 -24.48 1.07 -22.03
N ASP A 62 -24.03 -0.01 -22.67
CA ASP A 62 -24.83 -0.92 -23.51
C ASP A 62 -25.69 -0.33 -24.65
N GLY A 63 -25.39 0.88 -25.12
CA GLY A 63 -26.19 1.50 -26.19
C GLY A 63 -27.61 1.88 -25.76
N ARG A 64 -27.86 1.95 -24.44
CA ARG A 64 -29.12 2.44 -23.88
C ARG A 64 -29.24 3.93 -24.10
N ASP A 65 -30.45 4.39 -24.38
CA ASP A 65 -30.74 5.82 -24.49
C ASP A 65 -30.58 6.48 -23.11
N GLY A 66 -29.81 7.57 -23.03
CA GLY A 66 -29.71 8.37 -21.81
C GLY A 66 -30.95 9.23 -21.52
N ARG A 67 -32.02 9.11 -22.33
CA ARG A 67 -33.35 9.69 -22.06
C ARG A 67 -34.21 8.85 -21.13
N ASP A 68 -33.96 7.55 -21.04
CA ASP A 68 -34.62 6.72 -20.04
C ASP A 68 -34.07 7.14 -18.69
N GLY A 69 -34.88 7.81 -17.86
CA GLY A 69 -34.51 8.28 -16.51
C GLY A 69 -34.01 7.19 -15.55
N ARG A 70 -33.91 5.93 -16.01
CA ARG A 70 -33.31 4.78 -15.34
C ARG A 70 -31.85 4.51 -15.73
N THR A 71 -31.34 5.08 -16.83
CA THR A 71 -29.94 4.98 -17.27
C THR A 71 -29.09 5.96 -16.43
N ARG A 72 -29.02 5.63 -15.13
CA ARG A 72 -28.33 6.39 -14.07
C ARG A 72 -26.88 6.63 -14.47
N THR A 73 -26.42 7.87 -14.23
CA THR A 73 -25.00 8.25 -14.17
C THR A 73 -24.12 7.09 -13.71
N PRO A 74 -23.02 6.79 -14.43
CA PRO A 74 -22.14 5.68 -14.05
C PRO A 74 -21.67 5.80 -12.60
N GLY A 75 -21.39 4.67 -11.97
CA GLY A 75 -20.80 4.63 -10.64
C GLY A 75 -19.53 5.50 -10.52
N LEU A 76 -19.21 5.96 -9.31
CA LEU A 76 -17.99 6.75 -9.10
C LEU A 76 -16.73 5.96 -9.44
N GLU A 77 -16.76 4.64 -9.24
CA GLU A 77 -15.69 3.70 -9.52
C GLU A 77 -15.33 3.67 -11.01
N ALA A 78 -16.34 3.77 -11.90
CA ALA A 78 -16.13 3.90 -13.34
C ALA A 78 -15.83 5.36 -13.74
N SER A 79 -16.56 6.31 -13.16
CA SER A 79 -16.50 7.74 -13.53
C SER A 79 -15.17 8.40 -13.17
N GLY A 80 -14.55 8.04 -12.03
CA GLY A 80 -13.30 8.62 -11.55
C GLY A 80 -12.13 8.39 -12.52
N PRO A 81 -11.78 7.14 -12.85
CA PRO A 81 -10.79 6.83 -13.87
C PRO A 81 -11.18 7.37 -15.24
N ALA A 82 -12.44 7.20 -15.66
CA ALA A 82 -12.93 7.66 -16.97
C ALA A 82 -12.70 9.17 -17.19
N LEU A 83 -12.82 9.99 -16.14
CA LEU A 83 -12.58 11.43 -16.21
C LEU A 83 -11.13 11.79 -16.62
N ALA A 84 -10.17 10.96 -16.24
CA ALA A 84 -8.74 11.17 -16.52
C ALA A 84 -8.29 10.47 -17.82
N THR A 85 -9.01 9.44 -18.26
CA THR A 85 -8.69 8.64 -19.44
C THR A 85 -8.48 9.44 -20.73
N PRO A 86 -9.34 10.42 -21.12
CA PRO A 86 -9.12 11.23 -22.34
C PRO A 86 -7.82 12.04 -22.33
N ARG A 87 -7.25 12.29 -21.14
CA ARG A 87 -6.03 13.08 -20.98
C ARG A 87 -4.77 12.23 -20.96
N TYR A 88 -4.82 11.04 -20.36
CA TYR A 88 -3.64 10.23 -20.10
C TYR A 88 -3.62 8.89 -20.86
N GLY A 89 -4.75 8.48 -21.44
CA GLY A 89 -4.96 7.12 -21.95
C GLY A 89 -5.45 6.17 -20.86
N ASP A 90 -6.03 5.04 -21.27
CA ASP A 90 -6.59 4.02 -20.39
C ASP A 90 -5.53 3.29 -19.55
N ARG A 91 -4.37 2.98 -20.13
CA ARG A 91 -3.27 2.27 -19.46
C ARG A 91 -2.49 3.11 -18.44
N ARG A 92 -2.78 4.40 -18.36
CA ARG A 92 -2.10 5.34 -17.45
C ARG A 92 -3.04 5.92 -16.41
N VAL A 93 -4.19 5.30 -16.21
CA VAL A 93 -5.16 5.66 -15.17
C VAL A 93 -5.64 4.39 -14.50
N ALA A 94 -5.69 4.37 -13.17
CA ALA A 94 -6.24 3.25 -12.42
C ALA A 94 -7.11 3.72 -11.27
N LEU A 95 -8.21 3.03 -11.00
CA LEU A 95 -8.96 3.18 -9.75
C LEU A 95 -8.08 2.70 -8.60
N MET A 96 -7.98 3.48 -7.52
CA MET A 96 -7.09 3.16 -6.39
C MET A 96 -7.72 3.54 -5.05
N GLY A 97 -7.08 3.14 -3.95
CA GLY A 97 -7.47 3.53 -2.60
C GLY A 97 -8.94 3.24 -2.32
N ILE A 98 -9.69 4.23 -1.85
CA ILE A 98 -11.06 3.98 -1.36
C ILE A 98 -12.05 3.56 -2.45
N GLY A 99 -11.86 4.06 -3.68
CA GLY A 99 -12.68 3.64 -4.83
C GLY A 99 -12.43 2.19 -5.19
N ALA A 100 -11.16 1.76 -5.18
CA ALA A 100 -10.79 0.37 -5.41
C ALA A 100 -11.26 -0.55 -4.27
N ALA A 101 -11.15 -0.10 -3.02
CA ALA A 101 -11.63 -0.85 -1.86
C ALA A 101 -13.12 -1.14 -1.95
N ARG A 102 -13.91 -0.16 -2.39
CA ARG A 102 -15.33 -0.34 -2.68
C ARG A 102 -15.57 -1.27 -3.88
N PHE A 103 -14.83 -1.10 -4.96
CA PHE A 103 -14.90 -1.99 -6.13
C PHE A 103 -14.68 -3.46 -5.74
N HIS A 104 -13.70 -3.71 -4.87
CA HIS A 104 -13.38 -5.05 -4.32
C HIS A 104 -14.39 -5.55 -3.27
N GLY A 105 -15.42 -4.76 -2.93
CA GLY A 105 -16.43 -5.14 -1.93
C GLY A 105 -16.01 -4.95 -0.47
N ALA A 106 -14.82 -4.41 -0.20
CA ALA A 106 -14.34 -4.12 1.15
C ALA A 106 -15.16 -3.01 1.84
N ILE A 107 -15.78 -2.13 1.03
CA ILE A 107 -16.70 -1.08 1.47
C ILE A 107 -18.05 -1.33 0.81
N PRO A 108 -19.00 -2.00 1.49
CA PRO A 108 -20.26 -2.42 0.86
C PRO A 108 -21.19 -1.24 0.53
N ARG A 109 -21.05 -0.11 1.25
CA ARG A 109 -21.89 1.08 1.07
C ARG A 109 -21.36 2.06 0.03
N ALA A 110 -22.27 2.77 -0.64
CA ALA A 110 -21.92 3.84 -1.57
C ALA A 110 -21.05 4.91 -0.89
N LEU A 111 -20.06 5.41 -1.64
CA LEU A 111 -19.19 6.50 -1.21
C LEU A 111 -19.53 7.76 -2.00
N GLY A 112 -19.35 8.93 -1.37
CA GLY A 112 -19.46 10.23 -2.05
C GLY A 112 -18.15 10.65 -2.72
N SER A 113 -17.11 9.84 -2.64
CA SER A 113 -15.79 10.13 -3.21
C SER A 113 -15.13 8.86 -3.76
N THR A 114 -14.21 9.06 -4.70
CA THR A 114 -13.36 8.02 -5.27
C THR A 114 -11.95 8.57 -5.53
N THR A 115 -10.97 7.69 -5.66
CA THR A 115 -9.59 8.08 -5.97
C THR A 115 -9.09 7.34 -7.20
N ALA A 116 -8.46 8.07 -8.11
CA ALA A 116 -7.79 7.51 -9.28
C ALA A 116 -6.30 7.87 -9.30
N ALA A 117 -5.45 6.89 -9.61
CA ALA A 117 -4.05 7.05 -9.93
C ALA A 117 -3.89 7.64 -11.33
N VAL A 118 -2.97 8.59 -11.48
CA VAL A 118 -2.64 9.29 -12.73
C VAL A 118 -1.13 9.57 -12.77
N PRO A 119 -0.51 9.82 -13.93
CA PRO A 119 0.93 10.08 -14.00
C PRO A 119 1.34 11.47 -13.45
N LEU A 120 0.40 12.38 -13.23
CA LEU A 120 0.67 13.77 -12.83
C LEU A 120 0.22 14.04 -11.39
N GLN A 121 1.11 14.63 -10.58
CA GLN A 121 0.79 15.06 -9.21
C GLN A 121 -0.03 16.36 -9.18
N GLY A 122 -0.70 16.63 -8.05
CA GLY A 122 -1.29 17.94 -7.76
C GLY A 122 -2.55 18.29 -8.55
N ILE A 123 -3.22 17.31 -9.16
CA ILE A 123 -4.50 17.54 -9.82
C ILE A 123 -5.57 17.81 -8.78
N ARG A 124 -6.29 18.93 -8.92
CA ARG A 124 -7.40 19.29 -8.04
C ARG A 124 -8.54 18.26 -8.15
N PRO A 125 -9.23 17.94 -7.04
CA PRO A 125 -10.42 17.10 -7.08
C PRO A 125 -11.48 17.67 -8.04
N VAL A 126 -12.22 16.78 -8.70
CA VAL A 126 -13.25 17.17 -9.66
C VAL A 126 -14.60 16.66 -9.19
N ARG A 127 -15.58 17.57 -9.13
CA ARG A 127 -16.98 17.26 -8.80
C ARG A 127 -17.65 16.57 -9.98
N LEU A 128 -18.20 15.39 -9.71
CA LEU A 128 -19.06 14.59 -10.58
C LEU A 128 -20.51 14.74 -10.09
N ALA A 129 -21.47 14.23 -10.85
CA ALA A 129 -22.88 14.27 -10.44
C ALA A 129 -23.18 13.42 -9.18
N THR A 130 -22.43 12.34 -8.96
CA THR A 130 -22.63 11.37 -7.88
C THR A 130 -21.65 11.52 -6.71
N GLY A 131 -20.70 12.47 -6.79
CA GLY A 131 -19.65 12.63 -5.77
C GLY A 131 -18.43 13.38 -6.28
N THR A 132 -17.26 13.09 -5.70
CA THR A 132 -15.99 13.76 -6.03
C THR A 132 -14.92 12.75 -6.44
N ALA A 133 -14.24 13.01 -7.55
CA ALA A 133 -13.06 12.25 -7.97
C ALA A 133 -11.78 12.96 -7.52
N HIS A 134 -10.97 12.27 -6.71
CA HIS A 134 -9.65 12.70 -6.30
C HIS A 134 -8.59 12.02 -7.17
N PHE A 135 -7.49 12.72 -7.41
CA PHE A 135 -6.43 12.24 -8.28
C PHE A 135 -5.10 12.21 -7.55
N VAL A 136 -4.36 11.13 -7.74
CA VAL A 136 -3.08 10.90 -7.09
C VAL A 136 -2.02 10.61 -8.12
N GLY A 137 -0.94 11.38 -8.11
CA GLY A 137 0.19 11.08 -8.97
C GLY A 137 0.88 9.76 -8.57
N ARG A 138 1.10 8.89 -9.54
CA ARG A 138 1.79 7.60 -9.40
C ARG A 138 2.61 7.30 -10.66
N GLU A 139 3.70 6.56 -10.48
CA GLU A 139 4.39 5.88 -11.57
C GLU A 139 3.56 4.64 -11.92
N MET A 140 2.81 4.70 -13.02
CA MET A 140 1.78 3.70 -13.34
C MET A 140 2.37 2.31 -13.57
N GLU A 141 3.61 2.24 -14.07
CA GLU A 141 4.36 1.02 -14.34
C GLU A 141 4.79 0.27 -13.06
N ARG A 142 4.73 0.93 -11.90
CA ARG A 142 5.07 0.35 -10.59
C ARG A 142 3.84 0.04 -9.75
N LEU A 143 2.67 0.46 -10.22
CA LEU A 143 1.42 0.21 -9.52
C LEU A 143 0.90 -1.16 -9.95
N ASP A 144 0.65 -2.02 -8.97
CA ASP A 144 0.05 -3.32 -9.25
C ASP A 144 -1.46 -3.16 -9.50
N VAL A 145 -1.87 -3.43 -10.74
CA VAL A 145 -3.23 -3.18 -11.25
C VAL A 145 -3.73 -4.34 -12.10
N THR A 146 -5.02 -4.62 -12.02
CA THR A 146 -5.72 -5.58 -12.88
C THR A 146 -6.65 -4.86 -13.85
N PRO A 147 -6.77 -5.34 -15.10
CA PRO A 147 -7.81 -4.87 -16.00
C PRO A 147 -9.16 -5.44 -15.54
N GLU A 148 -10.12 -4.57 -15.30
CA GLU A 148 -11.45 -4.91 -14.81
C GLU A 148 -12.54 -4.37 -15.75
N SER A 149 -13.65 -5.10 -15.82
CA SER A 149 -14.82 -4.65 -16.56
C SER A 149 -15.64 -3.66 -15.73
N THR A 150 -15.90 -2.47 -16.28
CA THR A 150 -16.75 -1.44 -15.67
C THR A 150 -17.95 -1.15 -16.55
N GLU A 151 -18.92 -0.38 -16.02
CA GLU A 151 -20.08 0.12 -16.79
C GLU A 151 -19.67 0.91 -18.05
N LEU A 152 -18.47 1.50 -18.03
CA LEU A 152 -17.91 2.31 -19.11
C LEU A 152 -16.92 1.53 -19.99
N GLY A 153 -16.85 0.20 -19.84
CA GLY A 153 -15.87 -0.65 -20.52
C GLY A 153 -14.68 -0.99 -19.63
N THR A 154 -13.59 -1.48 -20.23
CA THR A 154 -12.41 -1.90 -19.48
C THR A 154 -11.67 -0.71 -18.87
N GLY A 155 -11.36 -0.80 -17.58
CA GLY A 155 -10.49 0.12 -16.84
C GLY A 155 -9.52 -0.64 -15.95
N PHE A 156 -8.50 0.03 -15.41
CA PHE A 156 -7.58 -0.60 -14.46
C PHE A 156 -7.99 -0.29 -13.02
N VAL A 157 -7.86 -1.28 -12.14
CA VAL A 157 -8.10 -1.15 -10.70
C VAL A 157 -6.88 -1.71 -9.97
N THR A 158 -6.43 -1.07 -8.90
CA THR A 158 -5.36 -1.63 -8.07
C THR A 158 -5.74 -3.00 -7.54
N THR A 159 -4.80 -3.95 -7.50
CA THR A 159 -5.07 -5.27 -6.88
C THR A 159 -5.56 -5.08 -5.44
N PRO A 160 -6.27 -6.05 -4.85
CA PRO A 160 -6.69 -5.93 -3.46
C PRO A 160 -5.51 -5.69 -2.50
N GLU A 161 -4.36 -6.31 -2.76
CA GLU A 161 -3.14 -6.14 -1.98
C GLU A 161 -2.56 -4.73 -2.14
N GLN A 162 -2.46 -4.21 -3.38
CA GLN A 162 -2.04 -2.84 -3.63
C GLN A 162 -3.02 -1.83 -3.03
N THR A 163 -4.32 -2.14 -3.04
CA THR A 163 -5.36 -1.31 -2.43
C THR A 163 -5.16 -1.18 -0.93
N VAL A 164 -4.87 -2.28 -0.22
CA VAL A 164 -4.54 -2.23 1.21
C VAL A 164 -3.31 -1.34 1.46
N VAL A 165 -2.27 -1.46 0.64
CA VAL A 165 -1.10 -0.59 0.73
C VAL A 165 -1.53 0.87 0.57
N ASP A 166 -2.30 1.20 -0.46
CA ASP A 166 -2.76 2.57 -0.75
C ASP A 166 -3.54 3.19 0.42
N LEU A 167 -4.48 2.43 0.98
CA LEU A 167 -5.30 2.86 2.14
C LEU A 167 -4.43 3.14 3.36
N LEU A 168 -3.40 2.33 3.60
CA LEU A 168 -2.45 2.55 4.69
C LEU A 168 -1.50 3.71 4.41
N GLN A 169 -1.11 3.94 3.15
CA GLN A 169 -0.15 4.99 2.80
C GLN A 169 -0.73 6.39 2.97
N ARG A 170 -2.01 6.56 2.64
CA ARG A 170 -2.70 7.85 2.62
C ARG A 170 -4.17 7.63 3.00
N PRO A 171 -4.49 7.35 4.26
CA PRO A 171 -5.85 7.00 4.67
C PRO A 171 -6.84 8.16 4.44
N GLY A 172 -6.42 9.41 4.63
CA GLY A 172 -7.23 10.60 4.28
C GLY A 172 -7.39 10.88 2.77
N GLN A 173 -6.82 10.06 1.89
CA GLN A 173 -6.97 10.24 0.45
C GLN A 173 -8.43 9.96 0.04
N GLY A 174 -9.09 10.96 -0.54
CA GLY A 174 -10.51 10.86 -0.87
C GLY A 174 -11.44 11.27 0.27
N GLU A 175 -10.93 11.95 1.31
CA GLU A 175 -11.72 12.56 2.40
C GLU A 175 -12.61 11.57 3.16
N ALA A 176 -12.16 10.31 3.26
CA ALA A 176 -12.91 9.22 3.88
C ALA A 176 -11.95 8.30 4.68
N GLU A 177 -11.19 8.91 5.58
CA GLU A 177 -10.14 8.27 6.38
C GLU A 177 -10.66 7.09 7.21
N ASP A 178 -11.78 7.29 7.90
CA ASP A 178 -12.34 6.24 8.76
C ASP A 178 -12.81 5.03 7.93
N GLU A 179 -13.43 5.26 6.77
CA GLU A 179 -13.80 4.21 5.83
C GLU A 179 -12.56 3.50 5.28
N ALA A 180 -11.52 4.24 4.92
CA ALA A 180 -10.29 3.68 4.41
C ALA A 180 -9.64 2.74 5.42
N LEU A 181 -9.53 3.16 6.68
CA LEU A 181 -8.96 2.33 7.75
C LEU A 181 -9.84 1.12 8.09
N ARG A 182 -11.18 1.27 8.06
CA ARG A 182 -12.13 0.16 8.25
C ARG A 182 -12.11 -0.86 7.10
N ALA A 183 -11.75 -0.43 5.89
CA ALA A 183 -11.72 -1.30 4.71
C ALA A 183 -10.49 -2.21 4.67
N VAL A 184 -9.37 -1.81 5.28
CA VAL A 184 -8.12 -2.57 5.29
C VAL A 184 -8.30 -4.05 5.70
N PRO A 185 -8.93 -4.39 6.84
CA PRO A 185 -9.13 -5.79 7.22
C PRO A 185 -10.15 -6.52 6.34
N SER A 186 -11.03 -5.79 5.65
CA SER A 186 -12.14 -6.33 4.84
C SER A 186 -11.81 -6.46 3.36
N CYS A 187 -10.67 -5.94 2.90
CA CYS A 187 -10.25 -6.11 1.53
C CYS A 187 -10.07 -7.60 1.23
N PRO A 188 -10.70 -8.11 0.15
CA PRO A 188 -10.51 -9.49 -0.24
C PRO A 188 -9.03 -9.73 -0.46
N ARG A 189 -8.54 -10.89 -0.05
CA ARG A 189 -7.14 -11.25 -0.22
C ARG A 189 -7.08 -12.31 -1.30
N ALA A 190 -6.18 -12.16 -2.27
CA ALA A 190 -5.97 -13.16 -3.30
C ALA A 190 -5.78 -14.52 -2.63
N SER A 191 -6.62 -15.49 -3.00
CA SER A 191 -6.47 -16.84 -2.48
C SER A 191 -5.16 -17.39 -3.03
N ILE A 192 -4.12 -17.51 -2.21
CA ILE A 192 -3.04 -18.43 -2.57
C ILE A 192 -3.74 -19.80 -2.68
N PRO A 193 -3.62 -20.54 -3.80
CA PRO A 193 -4.07 -21.92 -3.83
C PRO A 193 -3.45 -22.60 -2.60
N ARG A 194 -4.32 -23.12 -1.70
CA ARG A 194 -3.85 -23.85 -0.52
C ARG A 194 -2.83 -24.85 -1.02
N CYS A 195 -1.57 -24.71 -0.60
CA CYS A 195 -0.61 -25.78 -0.82
C CYS A 195 -1.28 -27.05 -0.31
N SER A 196 -1.49 -28.00 -1.22
CA SER A 196 -1.96 -29.33 -0.92
C SER A 196 -1.16 -29.84 0.28
N ARG A 197 -1.87 -30.41 1.27
CA ARG A 197 -1.33 -30.94 2.53
C ARG A 197 0.10 -31.46 2.31
N PRO A 198 1.13 -30.98 3.03
CA PRO A 198 2.35 -31.75 3.09
C PRO A 198 1.98 -33.14 3.59
N SER A 199 2.41 -34.15 2.83
CA SER A 199 2.41 -35.55 3.24
C SER A 199 2.85 -35.66 4.70
N SER A 200 2.12 -36.46 5.47
CA SER A 200 2.01 -36.51 6.93
C SER A 200 3.30 -36.86 7.70
N THR A 201 4.39 -36.15 7.45
CA THR A 201 5.66 -36.29 8.18
C THR A 201 6.28 -34.92 8.42
N THR A 202 5.47 -33.94 8.84
CA THR A 202 6.01 -32.70 9.40
C THR A 202 6.36 -32.98 10.87
N PRO A 203 7.63 -32.80 11.29
CA PRO A 203 7.98 -32.92 12.71
C PRO A 203 7.16 -31.88 13.49
N ARG A 204 6.41 -32.33 14.51
CA ARG A 204 5.70 -31.43 15.42
C ARG A 204 6.74 -30.58 16.13
N VAL A 205 6.82 -29.30 15.76
CA VAL A 205 7.71 -28.35 16.43
C VAL A 205 7.12 -28.05 17.80
N TYR A 206 7.52 -28.84 18.80
CA TYR A 206 7.27 -28.55 20.20
C TYR A 206 8.17 -27.38 20.62
N VAL A 207 7.75 -26.16 20.31
CA VAL A 207 8.17 -25.01 21.12
C VAL A 207 7.56 -25.30 22.49
N GLY A 208 8.39 -25.53 23.50
CA GLY A 208 7.92 -25.80 24.86
C GLY A 208 6.84 -24.80 25.28
N ARG A 209 5.99 -25.20 26.24
CA ARG A 209 4.96 -24.36 26.86
C ARG A 209 5.42 -22.88 26.82
N PRO A 210 4.67 -21.96 26.18
CA PRO A 210 5.09 -20.57 26.17
C PRO A 210 4.99 -20.09 27.62
N ALA A 211 6.08 -20.20 28.37
CA ALA A 211 6.43 -19.11 29.25
C ALA A 211 6.37 -17.91 28.33
N GLU A 212 5.44 -16.99 28.58
CA GLU A 212 5.26 -15.76 27.83
C GLU A 212 6.64 -15.15 27.60
N LEU A 213 7.26 -15.44 26.45
CA LEU A 213 8.39 -14.69 25.98
C LEU A 213 7.75 -13.35 25.66
N SER A 214 7.70 -12.47 26.63
CA SER A 214 7.31 -11.08 26.43
C SER A 214 8.33 -10.53 25.46
N ILE A 215 7.95 -10.48 24.18
CA ILE A 215 8.75 -9.95 23.07
C ILE A 215 8.69 -8.40 23.10
N SER A 216 8.47 -7.80 24.28
CA SER A 216 8.34 -6.36 24.49
C SER A 216 9.61 -5.56 24.16
N TRP A 217 10.70 -6.25 23.84
CA TRP A 217 12.01 -5.70 23.51
C TRP A 217 12.32 -5.68 21.99
N VAL A 218 11.47 -6.26 21.13
CA VAL A 218 11.55 -6.06 19.67
C VAL A 218 10.21 -5.65 19.03
N VAL A 219 10.30 -5.00 17.87
CA VAL A 219 9.19 -4.66 16.99
C VAL A 219 9.46 -5.34 15.65
N PHE A 220 8.49 -6.09 15.16
CA PHE A 220 8.54 -6.70 13.83
C PHE A 220 8.19 -5.65 12.76
N PHE A 221 9.01 -5.56 11.72
CA PHE A 221 8.82 -4.64 10.59
C PHE A 221 9.11 -5.32 9.24
N GLY A 222 8.89 -4.59 8.15
CA GLY A 222 9.12 -5.06 6.78
C GLY A 222 8.07 -6.06 6.28
N GLY A 223 8.35 -6.68 5.11
CA GLY A 223 7.39 -7.50 4.37
C GLY A 223 6.88 -8.74 5.12
N THR A 224 7.71 -9.40 5.95
CA THR A 224 7.24 -10.51 6.79
C THR A 224 6.24 -10.06 7.84
N ALA A 225 6.49 -8.93 8.50
CA ALA A 225 5.59 -8.44 9.52
C ALA A 225 4.27 -7.94 8.89
N LEU A 226 4.35 -7.24 7.75
CA LEU A 226 3.19 -6.80 6.97
C LEU A 226 2.34 -7.97 6.48
N SER A 227 2.96 -9.04 5.95
CA SER A 227 2.27 -10.25 5.49
C SER A 227 1.74 -11.14 6.62
N ARG A 228 2.08 -10.86 7.88
CA ARG A 228 1.56 -11.59 9.04
C ARG A 228 0.46 -10.86 9.80
N THR A 229 0.21 -9.60 9.46
CA THR A 229 -0.81 -8.75 10.07
C THR A 229 -1.84 -8.27 9.06
N TYR A 230 -1.41 -7.62 7.97
CA TYR A 230 -2.30 -6.95 7.02
C TYR A 230 -2.48 -7.70 5.69
N LEU A 231 -1.41 -8.32 5.16
CA LEU A 231 -1.39 -8.96 3.83
C LEU A 231 -1.18 -10.49 3.92
N THR A 232 -2.11 -11.18 4.58
CA THR A 232 -1.92 -12.59 5.03
C THR A 232 -1.77 -13.63 3.93
N ASP A 233 -2.19 -13.29 2.72
CA ASP A 233 -2.22 -14.18 1.56
C ASP A 233 -1.18 -13.79 0.50
N LEU A 234 -0.17 -13.01 0.90
CA LEU A 234 1.01 -12.80 0.06
C LEU A 234 2.06 -13.89 0.29
N ARG A 235 2.94 -14.05 -0.70
CA ARG A 235 4.20 -14.80 -0.54
C ARG A 235 4.96 -14.20 0.64
N LEU A 236 5.49 -15.07 1.50
CA LEU A 236 6.31 -14.62 2.62
C LEU A 236 7.58 -13.96 2.07
N SER A 237 7.93 -12.82 2.64
CA SER A 237 9.28 -12.28 2.45
C SER A 237 10.29 -13.28 2.99
N GLU A 238 11.44 -13.39 2.32
CA GLU A 238 12.59 -14.15 2.83
C GLU A 238 13.21 -13.51 4.07
N ASP A 239 12.99 -12.20 4.23
CA ASP A 239 13.50 -11.37 5.32
C ASP A 239 12.55 -11.26 6.51
N VAL A 240 13.09 -11.46 7.70
CA VAL A 240 12.47 -11.15 8.99
C VAL A 240 13.14 -9.91 9.57
N GLY A 241 12.46 -8.77 9.46
CA GLY A 241 12.91 -7.49 10.03
C GLY A 241 12.50 -7.33 11.49
N LEU A 242 13.46 -7.01 12.36
CA LEU A 242 13.29 -6.69 13.77
C LEU A 242 13.92 -5.33 14.12
N ILE A 243 13.24 -4.51 14.91
CA ILE A 243 13.80 -3.32 15.56
C ILE A 243 13.89 -3.59 17.05
N CYS A 244 15.07 -3.50 17.65
CA CYS A 244 15.22 -3.59 19.11
C CYS A 244 14.88 -2.26 19.78
N THR A 245 14.08 -2.31 20.85
CA THR A 245 13.71 -1.12 21.65
C THR A 245 14.65 -0.88 22.84
N SER A 246 15.68 -1.71 22.96
CA SER A 246 16.72 -1.66 23.99
C SER A 246 18.08 -1.97 23.35
N ASP A 247 19.13 -2.16 24.14
CA ASP A 247 20.48 -2.44 23.64
C ASP A 247 20.50 -3.56 22.59
N ARG A 248 21.13 -3.29 21.45
CA ARG A 248 21.14 -4.19 20.29
C ARG A 248 21.93 -5.46 20.58
N ALA A 249 23.07 -5.37 21.27
CA ALA A 249 23.92 -6.52 21.53
C ALA A 249 23.22 -7.53 22.45
N SER A 250 22.66 -7.04 23.54
CA SER A 250 21.87 -7.82 24.50
C SER A 250 20.62 -8.41 23.83
N THR A 251 19.95 -7.62 22.99
CA THR A 251 18.79 -8.10 22.21
C THR A 251 19.18 -9.21 21.24
N ALA A 252 20.29 -9.05 20.52
CA ALA A 252 20.78 -10.05 19.56
C ALA A 252 21.12 -11.37 20.25
N ALA A 253 21.83 -11.32 21.37
CA ALA A 253 22.18 -12.51 22.17
C ALA A 253 20.91 -13.24 22.65
N ARG A 254 19.91 -12.49 23.13
CA ARG A 254 18.63 -13.08 23.57
C ARG A 254 17.85 -13.73 22.42
N ILE A 255 17.85 -13.12 21.23
CA ILE A 255 17.20 -13.70 20.03
C ILE A 255 17.88 -15.02 19.66
N GLU A 256 19.20 -15.01 19.51
CA GLU A 256 19.95 -16.22 19.15
C GLU A 256 19.76 -17.32 20.18
N GLU A 257 19.91 -17.01 21.47
CA GLU A 257 19.76 -17.99 22.55
C GLU A 257 18.34 -18.57 22.60
N ALA A 258 17.30 -17.75 22.38
CA ALA A 258 15.92 -18.20 22.34
C ALA A 258 15.64 -19.11 21.13
N ILE A 259 16.13 -18.74 19.94
CA ILE A 259 15.93 -19.52 18.71
C ILE A 259 16.71 -20.83 18.77
N LEU A 260 17.99 -20.78 19.15
CA LEU A 260 18.84 -21.96 19.26
C LEU A 260 18.28 -22.95 20.29
N ARG A 261 17.85 -22.49 21.48
CA ARG A 261 17.25 -23.38 22.48
C ARG A 261 15.88 -23.90 22.05
N GLY A 262 15.04 -23.03 21.47
CA GLY A 262 13.66 -23.34 21.13
C GLY A 262 13.51 -24.31 19.95
N LEU A 263 14.40 -24.23 18.97
CA LEU A 263 14.34 -25.06 17.76
C LEU A 263 15.20 -26.31 17.82
N ARG A 264 16.21 -26.37 18.72
CA ARG A 264 17.12 -27.51 18.84
C ARG A 264 16.43 -28.85 19.06
N ARG A 265 15.37 -28.88 19.88
CA ARG A 265 14.64 -30.13 20.20
C ARG A 265 13.70 -30.58 19.08
N SER A 266 13.26 -29.66 18.24
CA SER A 266 12.18 -29.89 17.27
C SER A 266 12.67 -30.02 15.83
N ILE A 267 13.58 -29.14 15.42
CA ILE A 267 14.05 -29.03 14.03
C ILE A 267 15.55 -29.38 13.91
N GLY A 268 16.25 -29.49 15.04
CA GLY A 268 17.66 -29.92 15.09
C GLY A 268 18.64 -28.75 15.14
N ARG A 269 19.88 -28.97 14.67
CA ARG A 269 20.94 -27.96 14.75
C ARG A 269 20.56 -26.73 13.93
N THR A 270 20.65 -25.58 14.57
CA THR A 270 20.32 -24.28 14.01
C THR A 270 21.58 -23.42 14.07
N THR A 271 21.89 -22.67 13.03
CA THR A 271 23.10 -21.83 12.96
C THR A 271 22.80 -20.46 12.39
N PHE A 272 23.41 -19.43 12.96
CA PHE A 272 23.42 -18.07 12.42
C PHE A 272 24.73 -17.82 11.69
N THR A 273 24.67 -17.25 10.49
CA THR A 273 25.86 -16.90 9.70
C THR A 273 25.68 -15.54 9.04
N PRO A 274 26.47 -14.50 9.41
CA PRO A 274 27.28 -14.42 10.64
C PRO A 274 26.41 -14.39 11.90
N SER A 275 26.99 -14.42 13.10
CA SER A 275 26.18 -14.26 14.32
C SER A 275 25.52 -12.88 14.34
N LEU A 276 24.27 -12.82 14.78
CA LEU A 276 23.50 -11.61 15.02
C LEU A 276 24.20 -10.66 16.02
N THR A 277 25.03 -11.21 16.92
CA THR A 277 25.83 -10.45 17.90
C THR A 277 27.07 -9.80 17.28
N GLU A 278 27.60 -10.38 16.20
CA GLU A 278 28.78 -9.86 15.47
C GLU A 278 28.40 -8.70 14.55
N LEU A 279 27.13 -8.64 14.13
CA LEU A 279 26.60 -7.59 13.28
C LEU A 279 26.40 -6.27 14.07
N ARG A 280 27.01 -5.18 13.60
CA ARG A 280 26.86 -3.84 14.22
C ARG A 280 25.89 -2.92 13.49
N ARG A 281 25.49 -3.25 12.26
CA ARG A 281 24.67 -2.40 11.37
C ARG A 281 23.40 -3.14 10.92
N ALA A 282 22.70 -2.58 9.94
CA ALA A 282 21.49 -3.09 9.31
C ALA A 282 21.71 -4.34 8.43
N ASP A 283 22.82 -5.05 8.59
CA ASP A 283 23.12 -6.24 7.80
C ASP A 283 22.26 -7.43 8.25
N HIS A 284 22.10 -8.40 7.36
CA HIS A 284 21.29 -9.59 7.59
C HIS A 284 22.17 -10.73 8.12
N SER A 285 21.64 -11.50 9.08
CA SER A 285 22.18 -12.81 9.47
C SER A 285 21.33 -13.90 8.82
N VAL A 286 21.97 -14.91 8.24
CA VAL A 286 21.26 -16.07 7.70
C VAL A 286 21.12 -17.11 8.79
N LEU A 287 19.88 -17.42 9.14
CA LEU A 287 19.50 -18.55 9.98
C LEU A 287 19.30 -19.79 9.12
N ASP A 288 20.14 -20.79 9.29
CA ASP A 288 19.93 -22.13 8.73
C ASP A 288 19.26 -23.03 9.77
N VAL A 289 18.09 -23.56 9.41
CA VAL A 289 17.27 -24.41 10.27
C VAL A 289 16.58 -25.49 9.44
N GLY A 290 16.99 -26.75 9.64
CA GLY A 290 16.38 -27.89 8.94
C GLY A 290 16.45 -27.80 7.41
N GLY A 291 17.50 -27.17 6.86
CA GLY A 291 17.67 -26.95 5.42
C GLY A 291 16.92 -25.74 4.85
N VAL A 292 16.20 -24.99 5.69
CA VAL A 292 15.57 -23.71 5.32
C VAL A 292 16.49 -22.57 5.75
N ARG A 293 16.71 -21.63 4.83
CA ARG A 293 17.45 -20.39 5.10
C ARG A 293 16.49 -19.23 5.28
N ILE A 294 16.64 -18.51 6.39
CA ILE A 294 15.83 -17.34 6.73
C ILE A 294 16.78 -16.17 6.96
N GLN A 295 16.53 -15.04 6.33
CA GLN A 295 17.31 -13.84 6.58
C GLN A 295 16.72 -13.06 7.77
N LEU A 296 17.55 -12.71 8.74
CA LEU A 296 17.17 -11.97 9.95
C LEU A 296 17.92 -10.65 9.99
N GLN A 297 17.19 -9.54 9.99
CA GLN A 297 17.74 -8.20 10.11
C GLN A 297 17.36 -7.62 11.47
N LEU A 298 18.34 -7.15 12.24
CA LEU A 298 18.12 -6.51 13.54
C LEU A 298 18.64 -5.07 13.54
N LEU A 299 17.69 -4.12 13.53
CA LEU A 299 17.93 -2.69 13.62
C LEU A 299 17.88 -2.21 15.09
N CYS A 300 18.58 -1.12 15.39
CA CYS A 300 18.43 -0.41 16.66
C CYS A 300 17.37 0.68 16.52
N ALA A 301 16.47 0.86 17.48
CA ALA A 301 15.51 1.97 17.46
C ALA A 301 16.20 3.36 17.39
N VAL A 302 17.44 3.45 17.89
CA VAL A 302 18.25 4.67 17.84
C VAL A 302 18.58 5.02 16.38
N GLY A 303 18.20 6.22 15.95
CA GLY A 303 18.40 6.70 14.57
C GLY A 303 17.18 6.51 13.66
N HIS A 304 16.11 5.90 14.16
CA HIS A 304 14.83 5.78 13.47
C HIS A 304 13.74 6.61 14.17
N PRO A 305 12.77 7.16 13.43
CA PRO A 305 11.58 7.76 14.02
C PRO A 305 10.88 6.81 14.99
N SER A 306 10.27 7.36 16.05
CA SER A 306 9.38 6.61 16.94
C SER A 306 8.10 6.23 16.19
N TRP A 307 8.17 5.17 15.39
CA TRP A 307 7.04 4.68 14.63
C TRP A 307 5.99 4.08 15.57
N PRO A 308 4.70 4.43 15.42
CA PRO A 308 3.66 3.85 16.24
C PRO A 308 3.57 2.34 16.04
N THR A 309 3.39 1.61 17.13
CA THR A 309 3.32 0.14 17.14
C THR A 309 2.06 -0.35 17.82
N ALA A 310 1.60 -1.54 17.45
CA ALA A 310 0.51 -2.23 18.12
C ALA A 310 0.87 -3.71 18.30
N THR A 311 0.32 -4.33 19.34
CA THR A 311 0.37 -5.78 19.50
C THR A 311 -0.77 -6.38 18.68
N SER A 312 -0.43 -7.23 17.72
CA SER A 312 -1.41 -7.92 16.87
C SER A 312 -1.26 -9.44 17.03
N THR A 313 -2.39 -10.13 17.11
CA THR A 313 -2.44 -11.60 17.01
C THR A 313 -2.08 -12.00 15.58
N ARG A 314 -1.08 -12.87 15.44
CA ARG A 314 -0.57 -13.29 14.12
C ARG A 314 -1.59 -14.16 13.38
N HIS A 315 -1.71 -13.95 12.06
CA HIS A 315 -2.40 -14.92 11.21
C HIS A 315 -1.62 -16.27 11.14
N ARG A 316 -2.27 -17.33 11.64
CA ARG A 316 -1.74 -18.69 11.65
C ARG A 316 -1.97 -19.36 10.30
N ARG A 317 -0.96 -19.32 9.42
CA ARG A 317 -1.02 -20.04 8.13
C ARG A 317 -1.01 -21.56 8.30
N TYR A 318 -0.33 -22.06 9.32
CA TYR A 318 -0.27 -23.49 9.63
C TYR A 318 -1.02 -23.77 10.94
N ALA A 319 -1.91 -24.76 10.91
CA ALA A 319 -2.81 -25.09 12.02
C ALA A 319 -2.09 -25.72 13.23
N ASP A 320 -0.87 -26.22 13.03
CA ASP A 320 0.02 -26.81 14.03
C ASP A 320 0.95 -25.77 14.70
N ALA A 321 1.10 -24.57 14.13
CA ALA A 321 1.86 -23.50 14.76
C ALA A 321 1.07 -22.90 15.94
N PRO A 322 1.66 -22.70 17.13
CA PRO A 322 0.96 -22.12 18.28
C PRO A 322 0.53 -20.67 18.03
N ALA A 323 -0.47 -20.19 18.77
CA ALA A 323 -0.85 -18.79 18.75
C ALA A 323 0.31 -17.92 19.25
N ALA A 324 0.57 -16.80 18.57
CA ALA A 324 1.62 -15.86 18.94
C ALA A 324 1.13 -14.42 18.69
N SER A 325 1.50 -13.54 19.61
CA SER A 325 1.28 -12.10 19.48
C SER A 325 2.59 -11.44 19.03
N LEU A 326 2.51 -10.56 18.04
CA LEU A 326 3.65 -9.81 17.52
C LEU A 326 3.42 -8.32 17.83
N ARG A 327 4.43 -7.64 18.36
CA ARG A 327 4.45 -6.18 18.32
C ARG A 327 4.93 -5.75 16.94
N THR A 328 4.06 -5.14 16.15
CA THR A 328 4.37 -4.68 14.79
C THR A 328 4.16 -3.18 14.67
N LEU A 329 4.67 -2.60 13.59
CA LEU A 329 4.23 -1.27 13.16
C LEU A 329 2.71 -1.25 12.93
N ILE A 330 2.06 -0.12 13.20
CA ILE A 330 0.70 0.08 12.70
C ILE A 330 0.75 0.21 11.17
N GLY A 331 -0.37 -0.02 10.48
CA GLY A 331 -0.38 -0.07 9.02
C GLY A 331 0.20 1.18 8.33
N SER A 332 -0.08 2.38 8.83
CA SER A 332 0.52 3.63 8.30
C SER A 332 2.03 3.71 8.55
N ALA A 333 2.52 3.14 9.65
CA ALA A 333 3.94 3.09 9.98
C ALA A 333 4.70 2.06 9.12
N PHE A 334 4.09 0.92 8.75
CA PHE A 334 4.68 -0.02 7.79
C PHE A 334 5.04 0.64 6.46
N VAL A 335 4.13 1.47 5.95
CA VAL A 335 4.35 2.21 4.71
C VAL A 335 5.48 3.22 4.85
N ALA A 336 5.53 3.93 5.97
CA ALA A 336 6.57 4.93 6.21
C ALA A 336 7.97 4.29 6.18
N THR A 337 8.11 3.09 6.75
CA THR A 337 9.38 2.36 6.76
C THR A 337 9.84 1.91 5.37
N ASP A 338 8.92 1.44 4.53
CA ASP A 338 9.23 1.01 3.17
C ASP A 338 9.83 2.15 2.33
N ARG A 339 9.26 3.37 2.43
CA ARG A 339 9.78 4.56 1.75
C ARG A 339 11.16 4.99 2.22
N THR A 340 11.48 4.81 3.51
CA THR A 340 12.80 5.16 4.06
C THR A 340 13.89 4.14 3.72
N HIS A 341 13.53 2.88 3.48
CA HIS A 341 14.49 1.83 3.08
C HIS A 341 14.66 1.70 1.56
N ALA A 342 13.71 2.20 0.75
CA ALA A 342 13.79 2.22 -0.71
C ALA A 342 14.70 3.32 -1.30
N SER A 343 15.39 4.12 -0.49
CA SER A 343 16.41 5.06 -0.95
C SER A 343 17.81 4.52 -0.67
N PRO A 344 18.51 3.89 -1.64
CA PRO A 344 19.96 3.88 -1.60
C PRO A 344 20.40 5.32 -1.81
N THR A 345 20.89 5.98 -0.76
CA THR A 345 21.55 7.27 -0.92
C THR A 345 22.71 7.07 -1.90
N PRO A 346 22.77 7.81 -3.02
CA PRO A 346 23.94 7.79 -3.88
C PRO A 346 25.11 8.32 -3.05
N THR A 347 26.19 7.55 -3.01
CA THR A 347 27.47 7.95 -2.43
C THR A 347 27.90 9.31 -2.98
N SER A 348 27.75 10.38 -2.19
CA SER A 348 28.47 11.62 -2.42
C SER A 348 29.70 11.67 -1.52
N ARG A 349 30.85 11.63 -2.18
CA ARG A 349 32.16 11.92 -1.59
C ARG A 349 32.17 13.34 -1.03
N GLY A 350 32.80 13.50 0.14
CA GLY A 350 33.55 14.70 0.49
C GLY A 350 32.83 15.77 1.30
N ARG A 351 32.91 15.66 2.64
CA ARG A 351 33.44 16.67 3.59
C ARG A 351 32.85 16.42 4.98
N SER A 352 33.70 16.03 5.93
CA SER A 352 33.37 16.01 7.36
C SER A 352 33.15 17.42 7.89
N PRO A 353 32.08 17.68 8.67
CA PRO A 353 32.11 18.67 9.72
C PRO A 353 32.60 18.01 11.00
N ARG A 354 33.66 18.57 11.60
CA ARG A 354 34.09 18.25 12.97
C ARG A 354 32.95 18.61 13.93
N ILE A 355 32.46 17.65 14.71
CA ILE A 355 31.65 17.93 15.89
C ILE A 355 32.54 17.72 17.11
N SER A 356 32.80 18.83 17.80
CA SER A 356 33.48 18.90 19.08
C SER A 356 32.58 18.42 20.21
N GLY A 357 33.13 17.59 21.10
CA GLY A 357 32.85 17.66 22.53
C GLY A 357 31.74 16.75 23.08
N CYS A 358 32.12 15.52 23.43
CA CYS A 358 31.56 14.84 24.61
C CYS A 358 32.74 14.21 25.39
N ARG A 359 33.15 14.85 26.50
CA ARG A 359 33.91 14.18 27.57
C ARG A 359 32.92 13.71 28.63
N PRO A 360 33.08 12.51 29.21
CA PRO A 360 32.22 12.03 30.27
C PRO A 360 32.55 12.72 31.60
N SER A 361 31.51 13.15 32.31
CA SER A 361 31.58 13.70 33.67
C SER A 361 31.94 12.58 34.65
N VAL A 362 33.11 12.69 35.27
CA VAL A 362 33.52 11.86 36.41
C VAL A 362 33.30 12.68 37.68
N THR A 363 32.43 12.18 38.54
CA THR A 363 32.19 12.66 39.90
C THR A 363 33.46 12.48 40.73
N SER A 364 34.04 13.57 41.26
CA SER A 364 35.11 13.49 42.25
C SER A 364 34.74 14.34 43.47
N ALA A 365 34.71 13.67 44.61
CA ALA A 365 34.48 14.24 45.94
C ALA A 365 35.55 15.28 46.28
N ALA A 366 35.12 16.42 46.85
CA ALA A 366 35.99 17.46 47.35
C ALA A 366 36.45 17.13 48.79
N LEU A 367 37.75 16.91 48.95
CA LEU A 367 38.45 16.92 50.23
C LEU A 367 38.70 18.38 50.65
N ALA A 368 38.21 18.75 51.83
CA ALA A 368 38.49 20.01 52.48
C ALA A 368 39.94 20.06 53.00
N SER A 369 40.60 21.21 52.87
CA SER A 369 41.85 21.55 53.57
C SER A 369 41.67 22.86 54.36
N PRO A 370 42.32 23.01 55.53
CA PRO A 370 41.97 24.02 56.53
C PRO A 370 42.69 25.37 56.34
N PRO A 371 42.23 26.46 56.99
CA PRO A 371 42.78 27.79 56.79
C PRO A 371 44.10 28.01 57.54
N ARG A 372 45.05 28.66 56.86
CA ARG A 372 46.25 29.23 57.49
C ARG A 372 45.92 30.62 58.06
N ARG A 373 46.16 30.80 59.35
CA ARG A 373 46.29 32.10 60.03
C ARG A 373 47.72 32.63 59.89
N PRO A 374 47.95 33.95 60.01
CA PRO A 374 49.02 34.49 60.82
C PRO A 374 48.63 34.53 62.31
#